data_AF-A0A958KBU4-F1
#
_entry.id   AF-A0A958KBU4-F1
#
_cell.length_a   1.000
_cell.length_b   1.000
_cell.length_c   1.000
_cell.angle_alpha   90.00
_cell.angle_beta   90.00
_cell.angle_gamma   90.00
#
_symmetry.space_group_name_H-M   'P 1'
#
loop_
_entity.id
_entity.type
_entity.pdbx_description
1 polymer ?
#
loop_
_entity_poly.entity_id
_entity_poly.type
_entity_poly.pdbx_seq_one_letter_code
_entity_poly.pdbx_strand_id
1 'polypeptide(L)'
;MTTNHVTQFNFRQVHKNLRLFWDGVDTFSARLQKQKALYAELFASAENKNSGDRLVIVSDPVLFDTTIHLFGPALPSNTRRTERLYEVVLDRELGAIIIANRGATLWCLSPKTETPYLARHIGISIYVPGLGIETLNVGLVGDVYNGPIAVRSESACTPSFLFGSQRCNCCHQWDSFRELAAAYNTAEEPELSPQAFENWVQEQLTYQDGYHKFKTNGPGFVFIHFDSQNGMGSGITPGEFSSDLFNRASLRHRGEYSAEQIFKTTMAGGFTAIGLEPDPRALENNLGYRITPLVLDYLKVSRTIILFSNNYAKIRELQKKDYCVKRVKHLGAVNQAGAVEAEQRGTEFG
;
A
#
# COMPACT_ATOMS: atom_id res chain seq x y z
N MET A 1 -46.03 -24.97 -32.26
CA MET A 1 -45.80 -23.52 -32.12
C MET A 1 -44.50 -23.32 -31.34
N THR A 2 -43.40 -23.03 -32.04
CA THR A 2 -42.13 -22.63 -31.43
C THR A 2 -41.53 -21.57 -32.35
N THR A 3 -41.78 -20.31 -32.03
CA THR A 3 -41.20 -19.16 -32.72
C THR A 3 -39.74 -19.02 -32.30
N ASN A 4 -38.83 -19.23 -33.25
CA ASN A 4 -37.40 -18.93 -33.11
C ASN A 4 -37.21 -17.42 -32.96
N HIS A 5 -36.85 -16.97 -31.76
CA HIS A 5 -36.28 -15.63 -31.57
C HIS A 5 -34.83 -15.64 -32.10
N VAL A 6 -34.68 -15.34 -33.39
CA VAL A 6 -33.38 -14.95 -33.95
C VAL A 6 -33.07 -13.57 -33.42
N THR A 7 -32.17 -13.47 -32.45
CA THR A 7 -31.61 -12.21 -31.96
C THR A 7 -30.96 -11.49 -33.14
N GLN A 8 -31.59 -10.43 -33.64
CA GLN A 8 -31.00 -9.60 -34.70
C GLN A 8 -29.67 -9.02 -34.18
N PHE A 9 -28.58 -9.44 -34.79
CA PHE A 9 -27.24 -8.95 -34.49
C PHE A 9 -27.17 -7.46 -34.88
N ASN A 10 -27.13 -6.56 -33.89
CA ASN A 10 -27.15 -5.13 -34.14
C ASN A 10 -25.76 -4.63 -34.57
N PHE A 11 -25.48 -4.68 -35.87
CA PHE A 11 -24.22 -4.23 -36.47
C PHE A 11 -23.82 -2.79 -36.11
N ARG A 12 -24.80 -1.88 -35.88
CA ARG A 12 -24.52 -0.51 -35.44
C ARG A 12 -23.94 -0.47 -34.02
N GLN A 13 -24.45 -1.31 -33.13
CA GLN A 13 -23.91 -1.43 -31.78
C GLN A 13 -22.49 -2.01 -31.78
N VAL A 14 -22.23 -3.01 -32.62
CA VAL A 14 -20.89 -3.60 -32.77
C VAL A 14 -19.89 -2.57 -33.29
N HIS A 15 -20.26 -1.80 -34.32
CA HIS A 15 -19.39 -0.75 -34.86
C HIS A 15 -19.10 0.34 -33.82
N LYS A 16 -20.11 0.78 -33.05
CA LYS A 16 -19.93 1.73 -31.95
C LYS A 16 -18.99 1.19 -30.87
N ASN A 17 -19.15 -0.08 -30.48
CA ASN A 17 -18.32 -0.71 -29.47
C ASN A 17 -16.85 -0.86 -29.94
N LEU A 18 -16.64 -1.22 -31.21
CA LEU A 18 -15.30 -1.30 -31.78
C LEU A 18 -14.61 0.07 -31.80
N ARG A 19 -15.34 1.13 -32.15
CA ARG A 19 -14.80 2.50 -32.10
C ARG A 19 -14.40 2.88 -30.67
N LEU A 20 -15.28 2.66 -29.69
CA LEU A 20 -14.99 2.93 -28.28
C LEU A 20 -13.79 2.14 -27.77
N PHE A 21 -13.62 0.88 -28.20
CA PHE A 21 -12.46 0.07 -27.86
C PHE A 21 -11.16 0.71 -28.38
N TRP A 22 -11.11 1.06 -29.66
CA TRP A 22 -9.92 1.67 -30.26
C TRP A 22 -9.62 3.06 -29.69
N ASP A 23 -10.64 3.90 -29.48
CA ASP A 23 -10.49 5.20 -28.81
C ASP A 23 -9.88 5.01 -27.39
N GLY A 24 -10.27 3.93 -26.69
CA GLY A 24 -9.72 3.56 -25.39
C GLY A 24 -8.25 3.11 -25.46
N VAL A 25 -7.89 2.27 -26.43
CA VAL A 25 -6.51 1.82 -26.67
C VAL A 25 -5.59 2.99 -26.99
N ASP A 26 -6.05 3.92 -27.84
CA ASP A 26 -5.29 5.11 -28.21
C ASP A 26 -5.09 6.03 -27.00
N THR A 27 -6.15 6.22 -26.20
CA THR A 27 -6.08 7.01 -24.96
C THR A 27 -5.10 6.40 -23.96
N PHE A 28 -5.13 5.09 -23.77
CA PHE A 28 -4.20 4.38 -22.90
C PHE A 28 -2.76 4.50 -23.39
N SER A 29 -2.52 4.28 -24.69
CA SER A 29 -1.20 4.40 -25.30
C SER A 29 -0.64 5.82 -25.17
N ALA A 30 -1.46 6.84 -25.42
CA ALA A 30 -1.09 8.23 -25.23
C ALA A 30 -0.75 8.55 -23.77
N ARG A 31 -1.50 7.99 -22.80
CA ARG A 31 -1.21 8.14 -21.37
C ARG A 31 0.14 7.54 -21.00
N LEU A 32 0.46 6.33 -21.48
CA LEU A 32 1.74 5.69 -21.23
C LEU A 32 2.92 6.51 -21.78
N GLN A 33 2.80 7.06 -22.99
CA GLN A 33 3.84 7.93 -23.55
C GLN A 33 4.03 9.20 -22.73
N LYS A 34 2.94 9.82 -22.27
CA LYS A 34 3.00 10.98 -21.38
C LYS A 34 3.65 10.65 -20.03
N GLN A 35 3.33 9.50 -19.44
CA GLN A 35 3.96 9.03 -18.20
C GLN A 35 5.46 8.85 -18.38
N LYS A 36 5.89 8.22 -19.48
CA LYS A 36 7.31 8.03 -19.81
C LYS A 36 8.05 9.35 -19.97
N ALA A 37 7.47 10.30 -20.70
CA ALA A 37 8.05 11.62 -20.90
C ALA A 37 8.17 12.40 -19.57
N LEU A 38 7.08 12.42 -18.79
CA LEU A 38 7.04 13.09 -17.48
C LEU A 38 8.06 12.48 -16.51
N TYR A 39 8.21 11.15 -16.49
CA TYR A 39 9.19 10.48 -15.64
C TYR A 39 10.60 11.00 -15.90
N ALA A 40 11.01 11.09 -17.17
CA ALA A 40 12.33 11.61 -17.54
C ALA A 40 12.50 13.08 -17.11
N GLU A 41 11.47 13.90 -17.32
CA GLU A 41 11.47 15.32 -16.96
C GLU A 41 11.57 15.55 -15.43
N LEU A 42 10.83 14.75 -14.65
CA LEU A 42 10.86 14.80 -13.18
C LEU A 42 12.26 14.54 -12.62
N PHE A 43 12.93 13.49 -13.11
CA PHE A 43 14.26 13.13 -12.62
C PHE A 43 15.34 14.09 -13.11
N ALA A 44 15.25 14.61 -14.34
CA ALA A 44 16.14 15.68 -14.81
C ALA A 44 15.98 16.97 -13.98
N SER A 45 14.74 17.34 -13.62
CA SER A 45 14.47 18.48 -12.73
C SER A 45 15.03 18.25 -11.33
N ALA A 46 14.94 17.01 -10.82
CA ALA A 46 15.51 16.65 -9.54
C ALA A 46 17.04 16.77 -9.55
N GLU A 47 17.74 16.26 -10.57
CA GLU A 47 19.20 16.31 -10.67
C GLU A 47 19.77 17.75 -10.68
N ASN A 48 19.06 18.69 -11.30
CA ASN A 48 19.47 20.11 -11.35
C ASN A 48 19.39 20.82 -9.99
N LYS A 49 18.64 20.28 -9.03
CA LYS A 49 18.67 20.75 -7.64
C LYS A 49 19.91 20.14 -6.98
N ASN A 50 20.98 20.92 -6.85
CA ASN A 50 22.26 20.59 -6.18
C ASN A 50 22.14 20.16 -4.69
N SER A 51 20.96 19.78 -4.19
CA SER A 51 20.80 19.12 -2.90
C SER A 51 21.32 17.70 -2.99
N GLY A 52 22.19 17.28 -2.07
CA GLY A 52 22.58 15.87 -1.90
C GLY A 52 21.44 14.96 -1.40
N ASP A 53 20.23 15.51 -1.23
CA ASP A 53 19.08 14.82 -0.68
C ASP A 53 18.60 13.68 -1.59
N ARG A 54 18.37 12.51 -1.00
CA ARG A 54 17.81 11.34 -1.67
C ARG A 54 16.34 11.53 -2.06
N LEU A 55 15.57 12.14 -1.15
CA LEU A 55 14.15 12.43 -1.34
C LEU A 55 13.97 13.89 -1.76
N VAL A 56 13.36 14.13 -2.92
CA VAL A 56 13.19 15.47 -3.49
C VAL A 56 11.71 15.77 -3.64
N ILE A 57 11.27 16.86 -2.99
CA ILE A 57 9.89 17.35 -3.14
C ILE A 57 9.75 18.05 -4.51
N VAL A 58 8.72 17.66 -5.26
CA VAL A 58 8.35 18.31 -6.52
C VAL A 58 7.61 19.61 -6.19
N SER A 59 8.28 20.73 -6.45
CA SER A 59 7.79 22.07 -6.14
C SER A 59 7.29 22.84 -7.38
N ASP A 60 7.65 22.38 -8.58
CA ASP A 60 7.16 22.98 -9.82
C ASP A 60 5.66 22.66 -9.96
N PRO A 61 4.76 23.66 -10.04
CA PRO A 61 3.33 23.43 -10.03
C PRO A 61 2.82 22.59 -11.21
N VAL A 62 3.45 22.73 -12.39
CA VAL A 62 3.03 22.02 -13.60
C VAL A 62 3.43 20.55 -13.52
N LEU A 63 4.67 20.28 -13.13
CA LEU A 63 5.16 18.91 -12.92
C LEU A 63 4.40 18.23 -11.78
N PHE A 64 4.15 18.94 -10.69
CA PHE A 64 3.37 18.45 -9.55
C PHE A 64 1.98 17.98 -9.98
N ASP A 65 1.21 18.86 -10.63
CA ASP A 65 -0.17 18.56 -11.01
C ASP A 65 -0.24 17.46 -12.09
N THR A 66 0.65 17.51 -13.08
CA THR A 66 0.73 16.48 -14.13
C THR A 66 1.08 15.11 -13.55
N THR A 67 1.94 15.06 -12.53
CA THR A 67 2.30 13.82 -11.83
C THR A 67 1.10 13.19 -11.13
N ILE A 68 0.29 13.99 -10.43
CA ILE A 68 -0.93 13.49 -9.77
C ILE A 68 -1.92 12.93 -10.79
N HIS A 69 -2.12 13.61 -11.92
CA HIS A 69 -3.06 13.15 -12.95
C HIS A 69 -2.60 11.86 -13.64
N LEU A 70 -1.29 11.68 -13.83
CA LEU A 70 -0.75 10.54 -14.56
C LEU A 70 -0.45 9.33 -13.66
N PHE A 71 0.08 9.52 -12.46
CA PHE A 71 0.50 8.44 -11.54
C PHE A 71 -0.37 8.32 -10.27
N GLY A 72 -1.18 9.34 -9.98
CA GLY A 72 -2.07 9.37 -8.82
C GLY A 72 -3.48 8.84 -9.11
N PRO A 73 -4.47 9.20 -8.28
CA PRO A 73 -5.81 8.58 -8.24
C PRO A 73 -6.75 8.96 -9.42
N ALA A 74 -6.20 9.40 -10.56
CA ALA A 74 -6.96 9.80 -11.75
C ALA A 74 -8.08 10.80 -11.43
N LEU A 75 -7.71 11.95 -10.87
CA LEU A 75 -8.66 13.03 -10.56
C LEU A 75 -9.22 13.65 -11.85
N PRO A 76 -10.49 14.13 -11.83
CA PRO A 76 -11.00 14.99 -12.89
C PRO A 76 -10.09 16.20 -13.10
N SER A 77 -9.85 16.58 -14.34
CA SER A 77 -8.95 17.69 -14.71
C SER A 77 -9.37 19.06 -14.16
N ASN A 78 -10.60 19.19 -13.67
CA ASN A 78 -11.11 20.41 -13.01
C ASN A 78 -10.92 20.40 -11.48
N THR A 79 -10.25 19.39 -10.92
CA THR A 79 -9.98 19.32 -9.48
C THR A 79 -9.08 20.48 -9.07
N ARG A 80 -9.65 21.45 -8.35
CA ARG A 80 -8.90 22.61 -7.87
C ARG A 80 -8.15 22.25 -6.59
N ARG A 81 -6.94 22.82 -6.45
CA ARG A 81 -6.13 22.81 -5.22
C ARG A 81 -5.53 21.44 -4.84
N THR A 82 -5.06 20.67 -5.83
CA THR A 82 -4.35 19.40 -5.61
C THR A 82 -3.15 19.57 -4.68
N GLU A 83 -2.49 20.73 -4.69
CA GLU A 83 -1.37 21.09 -3.81
C GLU A 83 -1.75 21.14 -2.32
N ARG A 84 -3.03 21.35 -1.98
CA ARG A 84 -3.50 21.34 -0.59
C ARG A 84 -3.81 19.94 -0.09
N LEU A 85 -3.99 18.98 -0.99
CA LEU A 85 -4.43 17.62 -0.67
C LEU A 85 -3.29 16.62 -0.74
N TYR A 86 -2.35 16.84 -1.65
CA TYR A 86 -1.30 15.87 -1.97
C TYR A 86 0.09 16.46 -1.83
N GLU A 87 1.05 15.54 -1.80
CA GLU A 87 2.47 15.77 -1.97
C GLU A 87 3.02 14.83 -3.03
N VAL A 88 4.04 15.29 -3.74
CA VAL A 88 4.77 14.50 -4.72
C VAL A 88 6.25 14.53 -4.35
N VAL A 89 6.83 13.36 -4.14
CA VAL A 89 8.23 13.18 -3.73
C VAL A 89 8.90 12.18 -4.66
N LEU A 90 10.13 12.48 -5.06
CA LEU A 90 10.98 11.61 -5.87
C LEU A 90 12.02 10.96 -4.97
N ASP A 91 12.25 9.65 -5.14
CA ASP A 91 13.38 8.96 -4.54
C ASP A 91 14.44 8.70 -5.61
N ARG A 92 15.59 9.37 -5.48
CA ARG A 92 16.68 9.29 -6.46
C ARG A 92 17.37 7.92 -6.50
N GLU A 93 17.33 7.16 -5.40
CA GLU A 93 18.05 5.90 -5.31
C GLU A 93 17.26 4.75 -5.96
N LEU A 94 15.95 4.73 -5.78
CA LEU A 94 15.03 3.76 -6.36
C LEU A 94 14.47 4.20 -7.71
N GLY A 95 14.60 5.48 -8.07
CA GLY A 95 13.86 6.04 -9.19
C GLY A 95 12.35 6.08 -8.92
N ALA A 96 11.93 6.13 -7.66
CA ALA A 96 10.51 6.04 -7.30
C ALA A 96 9.81 7.39 -7.32
N ILE A 97 8.52 7.38 -7.62
CA ILE A 97 7.62 8.54 -7.46
C ILE A 97 6.62 8.20 -6.36
N ILE A 98 6.57 9.01 -5.31
CA ILE A 98 5.62 8.91 -4.20
C ILE A 98 4.58 10.01 -4.37
N ILE A 99 3.30 9.63 -4.35
CA ILE A 99 2.17 10.54 -4.28
C ILE A 99 1.39 10.19 -3.03
N ALA A 100 1.41 11.07 -2.04
CA ALA A 100 0.72 10.87 -0.78
C ALA A 100 -0.34 11.94 -0.59
N ASN A 101 -1.50 11.60 -0.04
CA ASN A 101 -2.38 12.63 0.50
C ASN A 101 -1.81 13.16 1.83
N ARG A 102 -2.22 14.36 2.26
CA ARG A 102 -1.76 14.91 3.55
C ARG A 102 -2.36 14.18 4.76
N GLY A 103 -3.27 13.25 4.52
CA GLY A 103 -3.93 12.40 5.50
C GLY A 103 -5.17 12.99 6.18
N ALA A 104 -5.87 12.13 6.91
CA ALA A 104 -7.03 12.44 7.74
C ALA A 104 -6.83 11.87 9.15
N THR A 105 -7.22 12.62 10.18
CA THR A 105 -7.19 12.11 11.55
C THR A 105 -8.50 11.39 11.82
N LEU A 106 -8.44 10.18 12.32
CA LEU A 106 -9.56 9.29 12.53
C LEU A 106 -9.69 8.95 14.01
N TRP A 107 -10.94 8.96 14.51
CA TRP A 107 -11.29 8.25 15.72
C TRP A 107 -11.41 6.76 15.41
N CYS A 108 -10.66 5.93 16.12
CA CYS A 108 -10.62 4.49 15.90
C CYS A 108 -10.92 3.75 17.20
N LEU A 109 -11.57 2.59 17.06
CA LEU A 109 -11.76 1.64 18.15
C LEU A 109 -10.91 0.40 17.86
N SER A 110 -10.22 -0.11 18.87
CA SER A 110 -9.52 -1.39 18.76
C SER A 110 -10.54 -2.55 18.60
N PRO A 111 -10.22 -3.58 17.80
CA PRO A 111 -11.21 -4.58 17.39
C PRO A 111 -11.74 -5.49 18.50
N LYS A 112 -11.04 -5.66 19.62
CA LYS A 112 -11.40 -6.58 20.72
C LYS A 112 -11.84 -5.85 21.97
N THR A 113 -11.09 -4.83 22.37
CA THR A 113 -11.35 -4.09 23.61
C THR A 113 -12.19 -2.86 23.39
N GLU A 114 -12.46 -2.49 22.12
CA GLU A 114 -13.14 -1.24 21.75
C GLU A 114 -12.46 -0.02 22.39
N THR A 115 -11.15 -0.11 22.63
CA THR A 115 -10.37 0.97 23.23
C THR A 115 -10.22 2.09 22.20
N PRO A 116 -10.70 3.30 22.51
CA PRO A 116 -10.57 4.44 21.61
C PRO A 116 -9.13 4.93 21.48
N TYR A 117 -8.73 5.29 20.27
CA TYR A 117 -7.46 5.93 19.96
C TYR A 117 -7.56 6.76 18.69
N LEU A 118 -6.59 7.65 18.48
CA LEU A 118 -6.51 8.49 17.29
C LEU A 118 -5.47 7.95 16.32
N ALA A 119 -5.82 7.90 15.04
CA ALA A 119 -4.92 7.49 13.97
C ALA A 119 -4.87 8.53 12.84
N ARG A 120 -3.67 8.82 12.33
CA ARG A 120 -3.50 9.60 11.10
C ARG A 120 -3.45 8.64 9.93
N HIS A 121 -4.50 8.62 9.12
CA HIS A 121 -4.56 7.81 7.91
C HIS A 121 -4.00 8.60 6.73
N ILE A 122 -3.04 8.02 6.02
CA ILE A 122 -2.40 8.57 4.83
C ILE A 122 -2.52 7.55 3.71
N GLY A 123 -3.06 7.97 2.57
CA GLY A 123 -3.10 7.16 1.35
C GLY A 123 -1.88 7.48 0.48
N ILE A 124 -1.17 6.45 0.03
CA ILE A 124 0.04 6.62 -0.79
C ILE A 124 -0.06 5.75 -2.06
N SER A 125 0.19 6.38 -3.21
CA SER A 125 0.50 5.73 -4.49
C SER A 125 2.00 5.85 -4.74
N ILE A 126 2.67 4.72 -4.98
CA ILE A 126 4.12 4.69 -5.24
C ILE A 126 4.35 4.00 -6.57
N TYR A 127 4.91 4.73 -7.52
CA TYR A 127 5.50 4.12 -8.69
C TYR A 127 6.95 3.73 -8.41
N VAL A 128 7.30 2.48 -8.68
CA VAL A 128 8.67 1.98 -8.65
C VAL A 128 8.99 1.33 -10.01
N PRO A 129 10.05 1.78 -10.71
CA PRO A 129 10.50 1.15 -11.96
C PRO A 129 10.77 -0.35 -11.76
N GLY A 130 10.27 -1.19 -12.67
CA GLY A 130 10.39 -2.65 -12.59
C GLY A 130 9.27 -3.34 -11.80
N LEU A 131 8.52 -2.60 -10.98
CA LEU A 131 7.40 -3.14 -10.19
C LEU A 131 6.03 -2.64 -10.68
N GLY A 132 5.90 -1.34 -10.94
CA GLY A 132 4.61 -0.71 -11.29
C GLY A 132 4.11 0.24 -10.21
N ILE A 133 2.78 0.48 -10.18
CA ILE A 133 2.14 1.40 -9.24
C ILE A 133 1.54 0.61 -8.07
N GLU A 134 2.12 0.81 -6.88
CA GLU A 134 1.64 0.25 -5.61
C GLU A 134 0.73 1.25 -4.90
N THR A 135 -0.38 0.75 -4.36
CA THR A 135 -1.28 1.52 -3.50
C THR A 135 -1.19 0.97 -2.10
N LEU A 136 -0.98 1.86 -1.12
CA LEU A 136 -0.88 1.49 0.28
C LEU A 136 -1.52 2.52 1.19
N ASN A 137 -1.93 2.05 2.36
CA ASN A 137 -2.47 2.85 3.45
C ASN A 137 -1.47 2.88 4.59
N VAL A 138 -1.22 4.07 5.13
CA VAL A 138 -0.41 4.27 6.33
C VAL A 138 -1.29 4.76 7.47
N GLY A 139 -1.11 4.19 8.66
CA GLY A 139 -1.67 4.71 9.90
C GLY A 139 -0.53 5.15 10.83
N LEU A 140 -0.55 6.40 11.30
CA LEU A 140 0.35 6.86 12.36
C LEU A 140 -0.44 7.02 13.66
N VAL A 141 0.11 6.55 14.77
CA VAL A 141 -0.47 6.71 16.11
C VAL A 141 0.65 7.12 17.06
N GLY A 142 0.42 8.12 17.91
CA GLY A 142 1.43 8.61 18.85
C GLY A 142 2.63 9.30 18.20
N ASP A 143 3.73 9.42 18.94
CA ASP A 143 4.95 10.09 18.48
C ASP A 143 5.84 9.15 17.66
N VAL A 144 5.78 9.29 16.33
CA VAL A 144 6.57 8.49 15.39
C VAL A 144 7.97 9.06 15.11
N TYR A 145 8.33 10.17 15.74
CA TYR A 145 9.57 10.91 15.47
C TYR A 145 10.61 10.73 16.56
N ASN A 146 10.18 10.75 17.83
CA ASN A 146 11.09 10.70 18.96
C ASN A 146 11.11 9.32 19.62
N GLY A 147 12.29 8.70 19.63
CA GLY A 147 12.53 7.42 20.31
C GLY A 147 12.14 6.18 19.47
N PRO A 148 12.15 4.98 20.07
CA PRO A 148 11.80 3.75 19.36
C PRO A 148 10.33 3.73 18.95
N ILE A 149 10.05 3.36 17.70
CA ILE A 149 8.69 3.23 17.18
C ILE A 149 8.34 1.78 16.89
N ALA A 150 7.08 1.40 17.10
CA ALA A 150 6.57 0.10 16.70
C ALA A 150 6.12 0.14 15.23
N VAL A 151 6.56 -0.81 14.41
CA VAL A 151 6.22 -0.84 12.98
C VAL A 151 5.63 -2.21 12.61
N ARG A 152 4.50 -2.18 11.92
CA ARG A 152 3.92 -3.36 11.26
C ARG A 152 3.62 -3.03 9.81
N SER A 153 4.26 -3.76 8.90
CA SER A 153 3.86 -3.80 7.50
C SER A 153 3.14 -5.11 7.16
N GLU A 154 1.99 -4.99 6.51
CA GLU A 154 1.10 -6.09 6.13
C GLU A 154 0.80 -5.99 4.63
N SER A 155 0.85 -7.13 3.95
CA SER A 155 0.39 -7.21 2.56
C SER A 155 -1.07 -7.63 2.58
N ALA A 156 -1.89 -7.07 1.69
CA ALA A 156 -3.31 -7.39 1.65
C ALA A 156 -3.56 -8.91 1.63
N CYS A 157 -4.59 -9.35 2.36
CA CYS A 157 -5.00 -10.74 2.38
C CYS A 157 -6.53 -10.83 2.38
N THR A 158 -7.12 -10.83 1.19
CA THR A 158 -8.58 -10.83 1.03
C THR A 158 -9.28 -11.94 1.83
N PRO A 159 -8.82 -13.21 1.84
CA PRO A 159 -9.47 -14.26 2.63
C PRO A 159 -9.54 -13.95 4.13
N SER A 160 -8.45 -13.43 4.70
CA SER A 160 -8.35 -13.15 6.13
C SER A 160 -9.17 -11.93 6.51
N PHE A 161 -9.00 -10.82 5.78
CA PHE A 161 -9.60 -9.53 6.11
C PHE A 161 -11.09 -9.44 5.76
N LEU A 162 -11.55 -10.10 4.68
CA LEU A 162 -12.96 -10.03 4.28
C LEU A 162 -13.81 -11.20 4.78
N PHE A 163 -13.23 -12.40 4.85
CA PHE A 163 -13.99 -13.62 5.12
C PHE A 163 -13.61 -14.28 6.45
N GLY A 164 -12.73 -13.66 7.24
CA GLY A 164 -12.29 -14.22 8.52
C GLY A 164 -11.62 -15.59 8.36
N SER A 165 -10.96 -15.84 7.21
CA SER A 165 -10.30 -17.11 6.96
C SER A 165 -9.29 -17.39 8.07
N GLN A 166 -9.43 -18.55 8.71
CA GLN A 166 -8.51 -19.05 9.73
C GLN A 166 -7.34 -19.84 9.15
N ARG A 167 -7.27 -19.94 7.82
CA ARG A 167 -6.18 -20.59 7.09
C ARG A 167 -4.92 -19.72 7.08
N CYS A 168 -5.07 -18.41 7.24
CA CYS A 168 -3.98 -17.48 7.47
C CYS A 168 -4.33 -16.56 8.64
N ASN A 169 -3.33 -15.89 9.22
CA ASN A 169 -3.50 -15.05 10.40
C ASN A 169 -3.26 -13.56 10.15
N CYS A 170 -3.30 -13.12 8.90
CA CYS A 170 -3.01 -11.73 8.53
C CYS A 170 -3.95 -10.74 9.25
N CYS A 171 -5.27 -11.00 9.30
CA CYS A 171 -6.20 -10.11 10.00
C CYS A 171 -5.94 -10.10 11.51
N HIS A 172 -5.64 -11.24 12.13
CA HIS A 172 -5.35 -11.33 13.57
C HIS A 172 -4.02 -10.69 13.96
N GLN A 173 -3.01 -10.76 13.10
CA GLN A 173 -1.77 -10.00 13.26
C GLN A 173 -2.08 -8.50 13.20
N TRP A 174 -2.87 -8.05 12.22
CA TRP A 174 -3.29 -6.65 12.14
C TRP A 174 -4.07 -6.19 13.37
N ASP A 175 -5.06 -6.99 13.81
CA ASP A 175 -5.89 -6.71 14.98
C ASP A 175 -5.07 -6.56 16.26
N SER A 176 -4.17 -7.50 16.52
CA SER A 176 -3.32 -7.43 17.72
C SER A 176 -2.37 -6.24 17.70
N PHE A 177 -1.92 -5.77 16.54
CA PHE A 177 -1.14 -4.54 16.45
C PHE A 177 -2.00 -3.29 16.70
N ARG A 178 -3.26 -3.29 16.25
CA ARG A 178 -4.25 -2.23 16.59
C ARG A 178 -4.57 -2.20 18.08
N GLU A 179 -4.73 -3.36 18.73
CA GLU A 179 -4.89 -3.46 20.18
C GLU A 179 -3.72 -2.83 20.93
N LEU A 180 -2.48 -3.15 20.53
CA LEU A 180 -1.30 -2.57 21.15
C LEU A 180 -1.26 -1.05 20.96
N ALA A 181 -1.48 -0.56 19.75
CA ALA A 181 -1.48 0.89 19.52
C ALA A 181 -2.52 1.61 20.38
N ALA A 182 -3.74 1.07 20.48
CA ALA A 182 -4.82 1.64 21.29
C ALA A 182 -4.52 1.59 22.79
N ALA A 183 -3.97 0.49 23.29
CA ALA A 183 -3.62 0.33 24.71
C ALA A 183 -2.53 1.32 25.17
N TYR A 184 -1.60 1.69 24.29
CA TYR A 184 -0.54 2.65 24.60
C TYR A 184 -0.88 4.10 24.23
N ASN A 185 -1.91 4.33 23.42
CA ASN A 185 -2.32 5.66 22.94
C ASN A 185 -3.84 5.86 23.08
N THR A 186 -4.40 5.46 24.22
CA THR A 186 -5.83 5.60 24.49
C THR A 186 -6.23 7.07 24.44
N ALA A 187 -7.35 7.36 23.77
CA ALA A 187 -7.94 8.69 23.70
C ALA A 187 -9.24 8.73 24.49
N GLU A 188 -9.45 9.78 25.28
CA GLU A 188 -10.72 9.97 25.98
C GLU A 188 -11.76 10.56 25.04
N GLU A 189 -12.97 9.98 25.03
CA GLU A 189 -14.08 10.50 24.22
C GLU A 189 -14.64 11.76 24.89
N PRO A 190 -14.57 12.93 24.24
CA PRO A 190 -15.13 14.15 24.81
C PRO A 190 -16.66 14.19 24.63
N GLU A 191 -17.36 14.73 25.63
CA GLU A 191 -18.80 14.99 25.53
C GLU A 191 -19.08 16.19 24.60
N LEU A 192 -19.21 15.92 23.31
CA LEU A 192 -19.42 16.92 22.26
C LEU A 192 -20.59 16.53 21.34
N SER A 193 -21.16 17.52 20.64
CA SER A 193 -22.07 17.24 19.54
C SER A 193 -21.31 16.58 18.37
N PRO A 194 -21.97 15.83 17.46
CA PRO A 194 -21.28 15.12 16.38
C PRO A 194 -20.35 16.00 15.52
N GLN A 195 -20.77 17.22 15.18
CA GLN A 195 -19.94 18.13 14.39
C GLN A 195 -18.78 18.71 15.21
N ALA A 196 -19.00 19.00 16.49
CA ALA A 196 -17.94 19.48 17.37
C ALA A 196 -16.91 18.37 17.66
N PHE A 197 -17.35 17.11 17.76
CA PHE A 197 -16.50 15.95 17.88
C PHE A 197 -15.59 15.77 16.64
N GLU A 198 -16.15 15.84 15.43
CA GLU A 198 -15.37 15.75 14.19
C GLU A 198 -14.31 16.88 14.10
N ASN A 199 -14.70 18.11 14.43
CA ASN A 199 -13.76 19.24 14.48
C ASN A 199 -12.66 18.99 15.53
N TRP A 200 -13.02 18.49 16.71
CA TRP A 200 -12.07 18.14 17.75
C TRP A 200 -11.09 17.06 17.29
N VAL A 201 -11.54 16.00 16.61
CA VAL A 201 -10.68 14.94 16.04
C VAL A 201 -9.69 15.53 15.04
N GLN A 202 -10.15 16.38 14.13
CA GLN A 202 -9.30 17.03 13.13
C GLN A 202 -8.23 17.92 13.76
N GLU A 203 -8.55 18.58 14.88
CA GLU A 203 -7.64 19.43 15.63
C GLU A 203 -6.61 18.65 16.46
N GLN A 204 -6.74 17.33 16.65
CA GLN A 204 -5.79 16.55 17.44
C GLN A 204 -4.43 16.36 16.77
N LEU A 205 -4.31 16.70 15.48
CA LEU A 205 -3.07 16.54 14.73
C LEU A 205 -2.74 17.78 13.91
N THR A 206 -1.48 18.17 13.95
CA THR A 206 -0.94 19.24 13.11
C THR A 206 -0.02 18.66 12.03
N TYR A 207 -0.16 19.17 10.80
CA TYR A 207 0.76 18.90 9.71
C TYR A 207 1.64 20.13 9.47
N GLN A 208 2.91 20.05 9.84
CA GLN A 208 3.86 21.16 9.76
C GLN A 208 5.23 20.67 9.28
N ASP A 209 5.79 21.33 8.26
CA ASP A 209 7.14 21.07 7.72
C ASP A 209 7.41 19.61 7.30
N GLY A 210 6.36 18.89 6.87
CA GLY A 210 6.46 17.46 6.53
C GLY A 210 6.25 16.50 7.69
N TYR A 211 5.85 17.00 8.87
CA TYR A 211 5.65 16.20 10.07
C TYR A 211 4.18 16.17 10.50
N HIS A 212 3.69 15.00 10.87
CA HIS A 212 2.35 14.70 11.37
C HIS A 212 2.38 14.55 12.90
N LYS A 213 2.16 15.63 13.64
CA LYS A 213 2.34 15.65 15.10
C LYS A 213 1.00 15.59 15.82
N PHE A 214 0.80 14.56 16.65
CA PHE A 214 -0.33 14.51 17.58
C PHE A 214 -0.14 15.51 18.73
N LYS A 215 -1.25 16.03 19.25
CA LYS A 215 -1.26 16.84 20.48
C LYS A 215 -0.93 16.00 21.72
N THR A 216 -1.37 14.75 21.74
CA THR A 216 -1.12 13.81 22.82
C THR A 216 0.16 13.02 22.56
N ASN A 217 0.96 12.86 23.62
CA ASN A 217 2.22 12.14 23.55
C ASN A 217 2.03 10.71 24.07
N GLY A 218 2.15 9.73 23.17
CA GLY A 218 2.30 8.32 23.48
C GLY A 218 3.33 7.70 22.52
N PRO A 219 3.77 6.45 22.75
CA PRO A 219 4.78 5.82 21.91
C PRO A 219 4.26 5.66 20.47
N GLY A 220 5.14 5.88 19.49
CA GLY A 220 4.81 5.84 18.08
C GLY A 220 4.52 4.44 17.54
N PHE A 221 3.43 4.32 16.79
CA PHE A 221 3.10 3.16 15.98
C PHE A 221 2.92 3.57 14.51
N VAL A 222 3.49 2.76 13.61
CA VAL A 222 3.33 2.92 12.17
C VAL A 222 2.74 1.64 11.59
N PHE A 223 1.55 1.79 11.02
CA PHE A 223 0.83 0.77 10.26
C PHE A 223 1.10 1.01 8.77
N ILE A 224 1.51 -0.02 8.03
CA ILE A 224 1.65 0.05 6.58
C ILE A 224 0.89 -1.14 5.98
N HIS A 225 -0.19 -0.87 5.27
CA HIS A 225 -1.00 -1.89 4.59
C HIS A 225 -0.84 -1.74 3.07
N PHE A 226 -0.29 -2.74 2.41
CA PHE A 226 -0.10 -2.77 0.97
C PHE A 226 -1.33 -3.39 0.27
N ASP A 227 -2.19 -2.56 -0.31
CA ASP A 227 -3.44 -3.01 -0.93
C ASP A 227 -3.18 -3.84 -2.18
N SER A 228 -2.20 -3.43 -2.99
CA SER A 228 -1.84 -4.09 -4.26
C SER A 228 -0.94 -5.32 -4.09
N GLN A 229 -0.43 -5.60 -2.89
CA GLN A 229 0.41 -6.78 -2.63
C GLN A 229 -0.36 -8.02 -2.16
N ASN A 230 -1.60 -8.19 -2.62
CA ASN A 230 -2.36 -9.42 -2.35
C ASN A 230 -1.61 -10.66 -2.86
N GLY A 231 -1.82 -11.82 -2.23
CA GLY A 231 -1.11 -13.05 -2.61
C GLY A 231 0.42 -12.88 -2.64
N MET A 232 1.01 -12.22 -1.64
CA MET A 232 2.46 -11.96 -1.59
C MET A 232 3.00 -11.17 -2.80
N GLY A 233 2.19 -10.25 -3.35
CA GLY A 233 2.56 -9.47 -4.53
C GLY A 233 2.36 -10.20 -5.84
N SER A 234 1.42 -11.15 -5.92
CA SER A 234 1.18 -11.95 -7.13
C SER A 234 0.80 -11.14 -8.37
N GLY A 235 0.41 -9.87 -8.21
CA GLY A 235 0.20 -8.95 -9.32
C GLY A 235 1.46 -8.63 -10.11
N ILE A 236 2.65 -8.77 -9.50
CA ILE A 236 3.94 -8.45 -10.10
C ILE A 236 4.23 -9.41 -11.26
N THR A 237 4.76 -8.86 -12.34
CA THR A 237 5.36 -9.63 -13.44
C THR A 237 6.66 -8.94 -13.84
N PRO A 238 7.81 -9.65 -13.79
CA PRO A 238 9.11 -9.07 -14.10
C PRO A 238 9.12 -8.31 -15.42
N GLY A 239 9.71 -7.12 -15.43
CA GLY A 239 9.88 -6.31 -16.63
C GLY A 239 8.61 -5.70 -17.23
N GLU A 240 7.46 -5.82 -16.57
CA GLU A 240 6.19 -5.24 -17.03
C GLU A 240 5.80 -4.02 -16.18
N PHE A 241 5.49 -2.89 -16.83
CA PHE A 241 4.83 -1.78 -16.15
C PHE A 241 3.34 -2.10 -15.97
N SER A 242 2.88 -2.17 -14.72
CA SER A 242 1.48 -2.41 -14.39
C SER A 242 0.85 -1.23 -13.66
N SER A 243 -0.21 -0.68 -14.23
CA SER A 243 -1.04 0.34 -13.57
C SER A 243 -2.07 -0.25 -12.59
N ASP A 244 -2.28 -1.57 -12.64
CA ASP A 244 -3.33 -2.26 -11.88
C ASP A 244 -2.79 -3.55 -11.25
N LEU A 245 -1.82 -3.38 -10.35
CA LEU A 245 -1.30 -4.49 -9.55
C LEU A 245 -2.38 -5.12 -8.67
N PHE A 246 -3.33 -4.31 -8.19
CA PHE A 246 -4.40 -4.76 -7.30
C PHE A 246 -5.28 -5.84 -7.95
N ASN A 247 -5.89 -5.58 -9.11
CA ASN A 247 -6.79 -6.56 -9.72
C ASN A 247 -6.04 -7.82 -10.16
N ARG A 248 -4.81 -7.66 -10.67
CA ARG A 248 -3.94 -8.78 -11.04
C ARG A 248 -3.64 -9.67 -9.83
N ALA A 249 -3.18 -9.08 -8.73
CA ALA A 249 -2.87 -9.79 -7.50
C ALA A 249 -4.12 -10.49 -6.95
N SER A 250 -5.26 -9.79 -6.97
CA SER A 250 -6.54 -10.30 -6.52
C SER A 250 -6.94 -11.58 -7.28
N LEU A 251 -6.91 -11.57 -8.62
CA LEU A 251 -7.27 -12.76 -9.40
C LEU A 251 -6.24 -13.89 -9.28
N ARG A 252 -4.95 -13.57 -9.35
CA ARG A 252 -3.89 -14.57 -9.27
C ARG A 252 -3.86 -15.28 -7.92
N HIS A 253 -4.05 -14.54 -6.82
CA HIS A 253 -4.14 -15.12 -5.47
C HIS A 253 -5.26 -16.16 -5.33
N ARG A 254 -6.42 -15.91 -5.97
CA ARG A 254 -7.50 -16.91 -6.01
C ARG A 254 -7.13 -18.12 -6.86
N GLY A 255 -6.41 -17.89 -7.95
CA GLY A 255 -5.84 -18.94 -8.79
C GLY A 255 -4.87 -19.84 -8.03
N GLU A 256 -3.97 -19.25 -7.25
CA GLU A 256 -2.99 -19.96 -6.39
C GLU A 256 -3.68 -20.91 -5.42
N TYR A 257 -4.69 -20.43 -4.66
CA TYR A 257 -5.43 -21.30 -3.75
C TYR A 257 -6.22 -22.40 -4.46
N SER A 258 -6.78 -22.08 -5.62
CA SER A 258 -7.51 -23.07 -6.43
C SER A 258 -6.55 -24.15 -6.92
N ALA A 259 -5.38 -23.76 -7.41
CA ALA A 259 -4.34 -24.65 -7.88
C ALA A 259 -3.80 -25.52 -6.74
N GLU A 260 -3.57 -24.95 -5.56
CA GLU A 260 -3.15 -25.69 -4.37
C GLU A 260 -4.13 -26.83 -4.04
N GLN A 261 -5.44 -26.53 -4.03
CA GLN A 261 -6.49 -27.50 -3.71
C GLN A 261 -6.70 -28.54 -4.81
N ILE A 262 -6.72 -28.12 -6.07
CA ILE A 262 -6.94 -28.99 -7.23
C ILE A 262 -5.77 -29.95 -7.41
N PHE A 263 -4.54 -29.42 -7.35
CA PHE A 263 -3.32 -30.20 -7.58
C PHE A 263 -2.75 -30.81 -6.30
N LYS A 264 -3.36 -30.56 -5.14
CA LYS A 264 -2.94 -31.06 -3.81
C LYS A 264 -1.46 -30.80 -3.54
N THR A 265 -1.03 -29.58 -3.79
CA THR A 265 0.36 -29.15 -3.64
C THR A 265 0.50 -28.18 -2.46
N THR A 266 1.71 -27.71 -2.20
CA THR A 266 1.96 -26.72 -1.14
C THR A 266 1.61 -25.30 -1.59
N MET A 267 1.69 -24.33 -0.69
CA MET A 267 1.53 -22.92 -1.03
C MET A 267 2.43 -22.49 -2.20
N ALA A 268 3.75 -22.70 -2.12
CA ALA A 268 4.67 -22.41 -3.22
C ALA A 268 4.28 -23.18 -4.49
N GLY A 269 3.86 -24.43 -4.34
CA GLY A 269 3.30 -25.23 -5.42
C GLY A 269 2.11 -24.57 -6.13
N GLY A 270 1.20 -23.94 -5.39
CA GLY A 270 0.05 -23.21 -5.93
C GLY A 270 0.46 -22.03 -6.83
N PHE A 271 1.49 -21.27 -6.46
CA PHE A 271 2.08 -20.23 -7.31
C PHE A 271 2.64 -20.82 -8.60
N THR A 272 3.50 -21.83 -8.48
CA THR A 272 4.16 -22.43 -9.65
C THR A 272 3.19 -23.07 -10.62
N ALA A 273 2.09 -23.66 -10.13
CA ALA A 273 1.06 -24.28 -10.94
C ALA A 273 0.31 -23.29 -11.86
N ILE A 274 0.29 -22.00 -11.52
CA ILE A 274 -0.27 -20.94 -12.37
C ILE A 274 0.82 -20.11 -13.07
N GLY A 275 2.07 -20.59 -13.05
CA GLY A 275 3.21 -19.96 -13.73
C GLY A 275 3.78 -18.73 -13.01
N LEU A 276 3.61 -18.64 -11.69
CA LEU A 276 4.19 -17.57 -10.88
C LEU A 276 5.35 -18.10 -10.03
N GLU A 277 6.32 -17.22 -9.80
CA GLU A 277 7.35 -17.44 -8.78
C GLU A 277 6.74 -17.37 -7.37
N PRO A 278 7.14 -18.25 -6.45
CA PRO A 278 6.80 -18.12 -5.05
C PRO A 278 7.32 -16.78 -4.48
N ASP A 279 6.43 -16.00 -3.87
CA ASP A 279 6.72 -14.65 -3.32
C ASP A 279 7.33 -13.65 -4.32
N PRO A 280 6.55 -13.15 -5.29
CA PRO A 280 7.02 -12.19 -6.29
C PRO A 280 7.59 -10.87 -5.72
N ARG A 281 7.35 -10.53 -4.45
CA ARG A 281 7.98 -9.35 -3.80
C ARG A 281 9.51 -9.47 -3.69
N ALA A 282 10.02 -10.70 -3.69
CA ALA A 282 11.46 -10.99 -3.66
C ALA A 282 12.16 -10.75 -5.01
N LEU A 283 11.40 -10.65 -6.10
CA LEU A 283 11.92 -10.39 -7.43
C LEU A 283 12.67 -9.05 -7.50
N GLU A 284 13.54 -8.94 -8.51
CA GLU A 284 14.29 -7.72 -8.82
C GLU A 284 15.02 -7.14 -7.59
N ASN A 285 15.74 -8.01 -6.86
CA ASN A 285 16.48 -7.66 -5.65
C ASN A 285 15.57 -7.12 -4.52
N ASN A 286 14.53 -7.89 -4.18
CA ASN A 286 13.58 -7.59 -3.10
C ASN A 286 12.81 -6.27 -3.30
N LEU A 287 12.48 -5.92 -4.54
CA LEU A 287 11.92 -4.61 -4.86
C LEU A 287 10.61 -4.33 -4.11
N GLY A 288 9.75 -5.34 -3.95
CA GLY A 288 8.50 -5.21 -3.19
C GLY A 288 8.73 -4.96 -1.68
N TYR A 289 9.87 -5.40 -1.13
CA TYR A 289 10.24 -5.19 0.27
C TYR A 289 10.91 -3.83 0.52
N ARG A 290 11.49 -3.20 -0.51
CA ARG A 290 12.14 -1.88 -0.44
C ARG A 290 11.15 -0.72 -0.29
N ILE A 291 9.85 -0.96 -0.51
CA ILE A 291 8.82 0.07 -0.37
C ILE A 291 8.59 0.42 1.11
N THR A 292 8.70 -0.55 2.04
CA THR A 292 8.55 -0.26 3.48
C THR A 292 9.54 0.80 3.95
N PRO A 293 10.88 0.64 3.80
CA PRO A 293 11.82 1.68 4.21
C PRO A 293 11.63 2.99 3.42
N LEU A 294 11.23 2.94 2.14
CA LEU A 294 10.93 4.14 1.36
C LEU A 294 9.81 4.97 2.01
N VAL A 295 8.72 4.33 2.43
CA VAL A 295 7.60 4.98 3.12
C VAL A 295 8.04 5.56 4.45
N LEU A 296 8.83 4.81 5.24
CA LEU A 296 9.36 5.30 6.52
C LEU A 296 10.29 6.52 6.33
N ASP A 297 11.13 6.50 5.29
CA ASP A 297 12.01 7.62 4.94
C ASP A 297 11.20 8.85 4.53
N TYR A 298 10.16 8.69 3.70
CA TYR A 298 9.25 9.76 3.30
C TYR A 298 8.58 10.41 4.51
N LEU A 299 8.09 9.58 5.44
CA LEU A 299 7.43 10.03 6.66
C LEU A 299 8.40 10.61 7.70
N LYS A 300 9.72 10.51 7.47
CA LYS A 300 10.79 10.98 8.36
C LYS A 300 10.68 10.42 9.78
N VAL A 301 10.24 9.16 9.91
CA VAL A 301 10.05 8.53 11.23
C VAL A 301 11.40 8.21 11.89
N SER A 302 11.35 7.87 13.17
CA SER A 302 12.53 7.41 13.91
C SER A 302 13.26 6.24 13.21
N ARG A 303 14.59 6.32 13.20
CA ARG A 303 15.47 5.24 12.71
C ARG A 303 15.54 4.04 13.66
N THR A 304 15.07 4.18 14.89
CA THR A 304 15.02 3.06 15.85
C THR A 304 13.65 2.43 15.83
N ILE A 305 13.57 1.18 15.36
CA ILE A 305 12.29 0.51 15.11
C ILE A 305 12.18 -0.80 15.88
N ILE A 306 10.99 -1.05 16.42
CA ILE A 306 10.53 -2.33 16.93
C ILE A 306 9.64 -2.93 15.84
N LEU A 307 10.20 -3.82 15.03
CA LEU A 307 9.51 -4.38 13.88
C LEU A 307 8.73 -5.65 14.27
N PHE A 308 7.42 -5.62 14.11
CA PHE A 308 6.54 -6.77 14.25
C PHE A 308 6.51 -7.54 12.93
N SER A 309 7.42 -8.51 12.79
CA SER A 309 7.54 -9.31 11.57
C SER A 309 8.24 -10.64 11.82
N ASN A 310 7.76 -11.66 11.11
CA ASN A 310 8.48 -12.93 11.01
C ASN A 310 9.32 -13.03 9.74
N ASN A 311 9.13 -12.14 8.76
CA ASN A 311 9.81 -12.16 7.47
C ASN A 311 11.17 -11.42 7.57
N TYR A 312 12.25 -12.15 7.31
CA TYR A 312 13.62 -11.63 7.36
C TYR A 312 13.99 -10.72 6.18
N ALA A 313 13.35 -10.85 5.01
CA ALA A 313 13.58 -9.93 3.90
C ALA A 313 13.19 -8.50 4.27
N LYS A 314 12.04 -8.32 4.95
CA LYS A 314 11.63 -7.01 5.50
C LYS A 314 12.68 -6.43 6.45
N ILE A 315 13.24 -7.25 7.34
CA ILE A 315 14.29 -6.83 8.29
C ILE A 315 15.55 -6.40 7.55
N ARG A 316 16.01 -7.19 6.58
CA ARG A 316 17.22 -6.90 5.80
C ARG A 316 17.10 -5.60 5.03
N GLU A 317 15.96 -5.35 4.36
CA GLU A 317 15.78 -4.11 3.61
C GLU A 317 15.74 -2.86 4.51
N LEU A 318 15.22 -2.98 5.73
CA LEU A 318 15.29 -1.90 6.73
C LEU A 318 16.73 -1.67 7.21
N GLN A 319 17.47 -2.74 7.50
CA GLN A 319 18.87 -2.64 7.93
C GLN A 319 19.80 -2.06 6.85
N LYS A 320 19.56 -2.37 5.57
CA LYS A 320 20.26 -1.76 4.43
C LYS A 320 20.04 -0.24 4.32
N LYS A 321 19.03 0.30 5.00
CA LYS A 321 18.68 1.73 5.06
C LYS A 321 18.99 2.33 6.43
N ASP A 322 19.95 1.73 7.13
CA ASP A 322 20.47 2.16 8.42
C ASP A 322 19.44 2.27 9.55
N TYR A 323 18.31 1.54 9.44
CA TYR A 323 17.39 1.41 10.56
C TYR A 323 17.96 0.47 11.62
N CYS A 324 17.90 0.89 12.88
CA CYS A 324 18.18 0.05 14.03
C CYS A 324 16.95 -0.80 14.35
N VAL A 325 16.95 -2.07 13.93
CA VAL A 325 15.78 -2.96 13.99
C VAL A 325 15.84 -3.90 15.19
N LYS A 326 14.94 -3.73 16.14
CA LYS A 326 14.59 -4.75 17.14
C LYS A 326 13.41 -5.57 16.63
N ARG A 327 13.65 -6.83 16.27
CA ARG A 327 12.58 -7.73 15.82
C ARG A 327 11.73 -8.22 17.00
N VAL A 328 10.42 -8.16 16.83
CA VAL A 328 9.44 -8.88 17.64
C VAL A 328 8.75 -9.90 16.74
N LYS A 329 8.85 -11.19 17.09
CA LYS A 329 8.08 -12.24 16.41
C LYS A 329 6.60 -11.99 16.67
N HIS A 330 5.80 -12.03 15.62
CA HIS A 330 4.38 -11.69 15.71
C HIS A 330 3.54 -12.80 15.13
N LEU A 331 2.79 -13.49 15.98
CA LEU A 331 1.94 -14.60 15.60
C LEU A 331 0.49 -14.20 15.85
N GLY A 332 -0.35 -14.32 14.82
CA GLY A 332 -1.80 -14.21 14.98
C GLY A 332 -2.41 -15.60 15.20
N ALA A 333 -3.66 -15.64 15.67
CA ALA A 333 -4.41 -16.87 15.85
C ALA A 333 -4.59 -17.61 14.51
N VAL A 334 -4.43 -18.93 14.53
CA VAL A 334 -4.71 -19.84 13.40
C VAL A 334 -5.46 -21.06 13.92
N ASN A 335 -6.24 -21.71 13.06
CA ASN A 335 -6.76 -23.06 13.35
C ASN A 335 -5.77 -24.13 12.86
N GLN A 336 -6.15 -25.40 12.92
CA GLN A 336 -5.29 -26.51 12.45
C GLN A 336 -4.89 -26.37 10.97
N ALA A 337 -5.80 -25.94 10.09
CA ALA A 337 -5.48 -25.70 8.69
C ALA A 337 -4.53 -24.51 8.51
N GLY A 338 -4.69 -23.45 9.31
CA GLY A 338 -3.77 -22.32 9.30
C GLY A 338 -2.42 -22.60 9.94
N ALA A 339 -2.31 -23.61 10.81
CA ALA A 339 -1.03 -24.08 11.30
C ALA A 339 -0.19 -24.69 10.17
N VAL A 340 -0.82 -25.44 9.25
CA VAL A 340 -0.16 -25.97 8.05
C VAL A 340 0.33 -24.83 7.15
N GLU A 341 -0.51 -23.83 6.91
CA GLU A 341 -0.12 -22.66 6.11
C GLU A 341 1.03 -21.88 6.78
N ALA A 342 0.97 -21.69 8.10
CA ALA A 342 2.02 -21.01 8.85
C ALA A 342 3.36 -21.76 8.82
N GLU A 343 3.33 -23.11 8.90
CA GLU A 343 4.50 -23.96 8.76
C GLU A 343 5.09 -23.84 7.35
N GLN A 344 4.27 -24.03 6.31
CA GLN A 344 4.70 -23.89 4.90
C GLN A 344 5.28 -22.49 4.63
N ARG A 345 4.65 -21.43 5.14
CA ARG A 345 5.18 -20.06 5.04
C ARG A 345 6.57 -19.93 5.68
N GLY A 346 6.77 -20.59 6.82
CA GLY A 346 8.05 -20.58 7.53
C GLY A 346 9.14 -21.41 6.86
N THR A 347 8.79 -22.49 6.16
CA THR A 347 9.76 -23.38 5.50
C THR A 347 10.05 -23.00 4.05
N GLU A 348 9.05 -22.52 3.31
CA GLU A 348 9.16 -22.26 1.86
C GLU A 348 9.59 -20.82 1.56
N PHE A 349 9.35 -19.87 2.46
CA PHE A 349 9.57 -18.44 2.26
C PHE A 349 10.40 -17.76 3.37
N GLY A 350 10.87 -18.55 4.36
CA GLY A 350 11.44 -18.09 5.63
C GLY A 350 12.94 -17.80 5.62
#